data_AF-A0AAV8GMY8-F1
#
_entry.id   AF-A0AAV8GMY8-F1
#
_cell.length_a   1.000
_cell.length_b   1.000
_cell.length_c   1.000
_cell.angle_alpha   90.00
_cell.angle_beta   90.00
_cell.angle_gamma   90.00
#
_symmetry.space_group_name_H-M   'P 1'
#
loop_
_entity.id
_entity.type
_entity.pdbx_description
1 polymer ?
#
loop_
_entity_poly.entity_id
_entity_poly.type
_entity_poly.pdbx_seq_one_letter_code
_entity_poly.pdbx_strand_id
1 'polypeptide(L)'
;MLHVSGREGLIKPERTLDYLLYMYKANRISTNFNRNNADCSIELFYELPCGSKYIDTFRKLQQWHFQNQACLASIGSALPCNGTVLTVVNKILNMIFCKRIKGEQVVPINTSIGTAWEVLESVPYVLEAALTACSYGQLSPRELTTGLKDLVDFFPASVAVVVSYLSAEITGGVWKNVSMNGIDWPSPSEALYTFQSEVMAVLASVGVEIGSCYPYHTPPMLPLPLAVLLSVTITWKLDESARYTRSIVGLALGNNSLYCNWLSMLTLGALWIQKAPKWQDFLAVTCSGSPFTHDQNAVGQLVHSCFKVFLGLDQSNSSYFCSNQGVVGLLGPSIANIHGLSPGVFFLRNCHLFCDLNFFSELILKSVIEFASILVDKRYCAGPTQLASGSISLAAATIAARQSASLGASLLCVTGNAKTVQVLFEETVPIFLLPSDTKRHQTPSSISSMLKGYAISYFMFLSCALVSGFWDNSTSTKLGTSQRQARIVASHLNFIAGVFEGRIVLGCDPTMWKTHVMCFLDMLVRFAPAWITSVKLDTLQKVSVGLRNWHEYDLALSLLEFGGIGAIEKIVESFF
;
A
#
# COMPACT_ATOMS: atom_id res chain seq x y z
N MET A 1 -18.72 2.62 12.47
CA MET A 1 -18.68 2.35 13.92
C MET A 1 -17.47 1.46 14.18
N LEU A 2 -16.32 2.08 14.37
CA LEU A 2 -15.00 1.43 14.51
C LEU A 2 -14.20 2.34 15.44
N HIS A 3 -13.93 1.87 16.65
CA HIS A 3 -13.12 2.57 17.64
C HIS A 3 -11.65 2.21 17.37
N VAL A 4 -10.87 3.14 16.82
CA VAL A 4 -9.43 2.98 16.65
C VAL A 4 -8.74 3.76 17.78
N SER A 5 -8.31 3.02 18.80
CA SER A 5 -7.47 3.56 19.88
C SER A 5 -6.09 3.87 19.33
N GLY A 6 -5.76 5.17 19.22
CA GLY A 6 -4.44 5.65 18.88
C GLY A 6 -3.40 5.34 19.96
N ARG A 7 -2.21 4.94 19.52
CA ARG A 7 -0.95 5.23 20.21
C ARG A 7 0.05 5.76 19.19
N GLU A 8 0.61 6.89 19.55
CA GLU A 8 1.60 7.66 18.81
C GLU A 8 2.91 6.89 18.68
N GLY A 9 3.53 7.05 17.53
CA GLY A 9 4.80 6.41 17.16
C GLY A 9 4.75 6.05 15.69
N LEU A 10 5.79 6.43 14.97
CA LEU A 10 6.01 6.22 13.54
C LEU A 10 5.88 4.74 13.14
N ILE A 11 4.66 4.22 12.93
CA ILE A 11 4.48 2.87 12.37
C ILE A 11 4.67 2.96 10.86
N LYS A 12 5.93 2.92 10.42
CA LYS A 12 6.25 2.07 9.26
C LYS A 12 5.61 0.72 9.58
N PRO A 13 4.91 0.05 8.66
CA PRO A 13 4.41 -1.29 8.91
C PRO A 13 5.60 -2.28 8.90
N GLU A 14 6.54 -2.12 9.82
CA GLU A 14 7.29 -3.25 10.33
C GLU A 14 6.26 -4.11 11.03
N ARG A 15 6.04 -5.28 10.43
CA ARG A 15 5.07 -6.28 10.84
C ARG A 15 5.36 -6.70 12.27
N THR A 16 4.76 -5.99 13.22
CA THR A 16 4.91 -6.19 14.64
C THR A 16 4.41 -7.58 15.02
N LEU A 17 5.11 -8.23 15.95
CA LEU A 17 4.82 -9.55 16.52
C LEU A 17 3.37 -9.69 17.05
N ASP A 18 2.70 -8.57 17.33
CA ASP A 18 1.27 -8.49 17.63
C ASP A 18 0.40 -9.09 16.51
N TYR A 19 0.80 -8.94 15.25
CA TYR A 19 0.11 -9.55 14.10
C TYR A 19 0.29 -11.08 14.07
N LEU A 20 1.48 -11.59 14.46
CA LEU A 20 1.74 -13.03 14.54
C LEU A 20 1.00 -13.68 15.73
N LEU A 21 0.88 -12.96 16.86
CA LEU A 21 0.06 -13.38 18.00
C LEU A 21 -1.45 -13.32 17.70
N TYR A 22 -1.88 -12.33 16.91
CA TYR A 22 -3.23 -12.26 16.36
C TYR A 22 -3.53 -13.46 15.46
N MET A 23 -2.62 -13.79 14.53
CA MET A 23 -2.70 -14.97 13.68
C MET A 23 -2.77 -16.29 14.48
N TYR A 24 -1.97 -16.42 15.55
CA TYR A 24 -2.01 -17.59 16.44
C TYR A 24 -3.36 -17.73 17.14
N LYS A 25 -3.91 -16.62 17.66
CA LYS A 25 -5.25 -16.60 18.28
C LYS A 25 -6.36 -16.92 17.29
N ALA A 26 -6.34 -16.32 16.10
CA ALA A 26 -7.31 -16.57 15.03
C ALA A 26 -7.33 -18.05 14.61
N ASN A 27 -6.15 -18.69 14.50
CA ASN A 27 -6.04 -20.11 14.20
C ASN A 27 -6.62 -21.01 15.30
N ARG A 28 -6.47 -20.62 16.58
CA ARG A 28 -7.00 -21.39 17.72
C ARG A 28 -8.52 -21.28 17.84
N ILE A 29 -9.09 -20.15 17.44
CA ILE A 29 -10.54 -19.96 17.34
C ILE A 29 -11.10 -20.84 16.20
N SER A 30 -10.44 -20.87 15.04
CA SER A 30 -10.82 -21.75 13.92
C SER A 30 -10.85 -23.25 14.29
N THR A 31 -9.93 -23.72 15.16
CA THR A 31 -9.94 -25.13 15.61
C THR A 31 -11.11 -25.51 16.53
N ASN A 32 -11.74 -24.54 17.20
CA ASN A 32 -12.91 -24.81 18.05
C ASN A 32 -14.23 -24.81 17.26
N PHE A 33 -14.28 -24.12 16.11
CA PHE A 33 -15.48 -24.05 15.25
C PHE A 33 -15.70 -25.31 14.39
N ASN A 34 -14.66 -26.08 14.08
CA ASN A 34 -14.80 -27.34 13.33
C ASN A 34 -15.55 -28.45 14.09
N ARG A 35 -16.01 -28.22 15.33
CA ARG A 35 -16.82 -29.17 16.08
C ARG A 35 -18.33 -28.91 16.02
N ASN A 36 -18.78 -27.71 15.70
CA ASN A 36 -20.21 -27.37 15.69
C ASN A 36 -20.57 -26.45 14.52
N ASN A 37 -21.37 -27.01 13.59
CA ASN A 37 -22.17 -26.37 12.55
C ASN A 37 -21.45 -25.64 11.40
N ALA A 38 -21.65 -26.18 10.20
CA ALA A 38 -21.48 -25.51 8.92
C ALA A 38 -22.63 -24.50 8.76
N ASP A 39 -22.34 -23.22 8.96
CA ASP A 39 -23.01 -22.06 8.37
C ASP A 39 -22.56 -20.81 9.15
N CYS A 40 -21.52 -20.12 8.64
CA CYS A 40 -21.26 -18.68 8.82
C CYS A 40 -19.84 -18.33 8.34
N SER A 41 -19.73 -17.84 7.11
CA SER A 41 -18.53 -17.14 6.62
C SER A 41 -18.91 -15.69 6.34
N ILE A 42 -18.74 -14.82 7.35
CA ILE A 42 -18.57 -13.35 7.25
C ILE A 42 -18.27 -12.70 8.63
N GLU A 43 -18.49 -13.36 9.77
CA GLU A 43 -18.30 -12.73 11.10
C GLU A 43 -16.88 -12.76 11.69
N LEU A 44 -15.87 -13.27 10.99
CA LEU A 44 -14.52 -13.45 11.58
C LEU A 44 -13.65 -12.17 11.68
N PHE A 45 -14.19 -10.99 11.39
CA PHE A 45 -13.47 -9.72 11.53
C PHE A 45 -13.93 -8.84 12.71
N TYR A 46 -14.95 -9.22 13.49
CA TYR A 46 -15.61 -8.28 14.41
C TYR A 46 -15.96 -8.77 15.83
N GLU A 47 -15.21 -9.70 16.42
CA GLU A 47 -15.25 -9.87 17.88
C GLU A 47 -13.84 -9.92 18.47
N LEU A 48 -13.40 -8.80 19.06
CA LEU A 48 -12.30 -8.80 20.02
C LEU A 48 -12.78 -9.51 21.29
N PRO A 49 -12.17 -10.63 21.73
CA PRO A 49 -12.26 -10.99 23.13
C PRO A 49 -11.53 -9.89 23.91
N CYS A 50 -12.28 -9.18 24.76
CA CYS A 50 -11.81 -8.17 25.71
C CYS A 50 -10.82 -8.79 26.72
N GLY A 51 -9.61 -9.07 26.25
CA GLY A 51 -8.59 -9.87 26.91
C GLY A 51 -7.35 -10.05 26.03
N SER A 52 -6.86 -8.99 25.40
CA SER A 52 -5.55 -9.01 24.75
C SER A 52 -4.47 -9.04 25.84
N LYS A 53 -3.94 -10.22 26.16
CA LYS A 53 -2.63 -10.34 26.82
C LYS A 53 -1.58 -9.75 25.86
N TYR A 54 -1.11 -8.55 26.16
CA TYR A 54 -0.04 -7.85 25.45
C TYR A 54 1.28 -8.60 25.58
N ILE A 55 2.20 -8.46 24.60
CA ILE A 55 3.58 -8.99 24.67
C ILE A 55 4.29 -8.60 25.97
N ASP A 56 3.93 -7.44 26.55
CA ASP A 56 4.43 -6.95 27.84
C ASP A 56 4.22 -7.94 29.00
N THR A 57 3.32 -8.92 28.85
CA THR A 57 3.14 -10.01 29.82
C THR A 57 4.18 -11.13 29.70
N PHE A 58 4.96 -11.19 28.62
CA PHE A 58 5.95 -12.22 28.34
C PHE A 58 7.37 -11.63 28.17
N ARG A 59 7.97 -11.23 29.29
CA ARG A 59 9.30 -10.57 29.34
C ARG A 59 10.40 -11.29 28.56
N LYS A 60 10.42 -12.63 28.55
CA LYS A 60 11.40 -13.43 27.78
C LYS A 60 11.17 -13.38 26.27
N LEU A 61 9.92 -13.39 25.82
CA LEU A 61 9.56 -13.27 24.40
C LEU A 61 9.89 -11.87 23.88
N GLN A 62 9.62 -10.85 24.69
CA GLN A 62 9.96 -9.46 24.40
C GLN A 62 11.47 -9.26 24.29
N GLN A 63 12.24 -9.80 25.24
CA GLN A 63 13.70 -9.74 25.21
C GLN A 63 14.28 -10.43 23.97
N TRP A 64 13.78 -11.63 23.64
CA TRP A 64 14.16 -12.32 22.42
C TRP A 64 13.79 -11.53 21.16
N HIS A 65 12.60 -10.92 21.11
CA HIS A 65 12.16 -10.13 19.95
C HIS A 65 13.08 -8.93 19.71
N PHE A 66 13.44 -8.20 20.78
CA PHE A 66 14.38 -7.09 20.68
C PHE A 66 15.79 -7.54 20.30
N GLN A 67 16.27 -8.67 20.83
CA GLN A 67 17.56 -9.24 20.43
C GLN A 67 17.57 -9.67 18.97
N ASN A 68 16.50 -10.33 18.51
CA ASN A 68 16.36 -10.73 17.10
C ASN A 68 16.31 -9.49 16.21
N GLN A 69 15.54 -8.45 16.56
CA GLN A 69 15.54 -7.18 15.83
C GLN A 69 16.92 -6.50 15.82
N ALA A 70 17.65 -6.52 16.93
CA ALA A 70 19.00 -5.98 17.00
C ALA A 70 19.97 -6.73 16.08
N CYS A 71 19.92 -8.07 16.06
CA CYS A 71 20.69 -8.90 15.13
C CYS A 71 20.35 -8.60 13.66
N LEU A 72 19.07 -8.41 13.35
CA LEU A 72 18.60 -8.04 12.01
C LEU A 72 18.97 -6.60 11.62
N ALA A 73 19.16 -5.70 12.58
CA ALA A 73 19.59 -4.32 12.32
C ALA A 73 21.10 -4.19 12.09
N SER A 74 21.87 -5.19 12.51
CA SER A 74 23.34 -5.20 12.48
C SER A 74 23.97 -5.94 11.28
N ILE A 75 23.17 -6.23 10.26
CA ILE A 75 23.58 -6.90 9.01
C ILE A 75 24.84 -6.19 8.45
N GLY A 76 25.95 -6.94 8.34
CA GLY A 76 27.22 -6.45 7.81
C GLY A 76 28.27 -6.00 8.82
N SER A 77 27.98 -6.02 10.13
CA SER A 77 29.02 -5.86 11.17
C SER A 77 29.25 -7.19 11.89
N ALA A 78 30.51 -7.60 12.03
CA ALA A 78 30.87 -8.81 12.77
C ALA A 78 30.43 -8.64 14.24
N LEU A 79 29.25 -9.15 14.57
CA LEU A 79 28.72 -9.04 15.92
C LEU A 79 29.66 -9.74 16.90
N PRO A 80 29.96 -9.13 18.06
CA PRO A 80 30.70 -9.81 19.11
C PRO A 80 29.80 -10.90 19.70
N CYS A 81 30.00 -12.13 19.24
CA CYS A 81 29.28 -13.29 19.75
C CYS A 81 29.75 -13.57 21.18
N ASN A 82 28.84 -13.64 22.16
CA ASN A 82 29.16 -14.12 23.50
C ASN A 82 29.70 -15.56 23.42
N GLY A 83 30.69 -15.91 24.26
CA GLY A 83 31.36 -17.22 24.20
C GLY A 83 30.41 -18.42 24.29
N THR A 84 29.29 -18.30 25.02
CA THR A 84 28.26 -19.34 25.11
C THR A 84 27.47 -19.53 23.82
N VAL A 85 27.05 -18.44 23.15
CA VAL A 85 26.33 -18.48 21.86
C VAL A 85 27.19 -19.14 20.79
N LEU A 86 28.48 -18.81 20.72
CA LEU A 86 29.40 -19.42 19.76
C LEU A 86 29.51 -20.96 19.94
N THR A 87 29.48 -21.46 21.18
CA THR A 87 29.48 -22.91 21.42
C THR A 87 28.21 -23.59 20.93
N VAL A 88 27.05 -22.94 21.06
CA VAL A 88 25.76 -23.44 20.57
C VAL A 88 25.72 -23.39 19.04
N VAL A 89 26.21 -22.32 18.42
CA VAL A 89 26.38 -22.20 16.96
C VAL A 89 27.20 -23.37 16.40
N ASN A 90 28.37 -23.64 16.98
CA ASN A 90 29.22 -24.75 16.55
C ASN A 90 28.54 -26.12 16.72
N LYS A 91 27.80 -26.33 17.81
CA LYS A 91 27.01 -27.55 18.01
C LYS A 91 25.92 -27.70 16.96
N ILE A 92 25.21 -26.62 16.61
CA ILE A 92 24.17 -26.62 15.57
C ILE A 92 24.79 -26.92 14.21
N LEU A 93 25.88 -26.24 13.82
CA LEU A 93 26.57 -26.49 12.56
C LEU A 93 27.05 -27.94 12.43
N ASN A 94 27.63 -28.51 13.50
CA ASN A 94 28.02 -29.91 13.53
C ASN A 94 26.82 -30.86 13.43
N MET A 95 25.69 -30.50 14.04
CA MET A 95 24.46 -31.29 13.95
C MET A 95 23.92 -31.35 12.52
N ILE A 96 23.94 -30.25 11.78
CA ILE A 96 23.24 -30.11 10.49
C ILE A 96 24.14 -30.33 9.26
N PHE A 97 25.44 -30.08 9.34
CA PHE A 97 26.36 -30.18 8.19
C PHE A 97 27.42 -31.29 8.31
N CYS A 98 27.80 -31.74 9.51
CA CYS A 98 28.87 -32.73 9.68
C CYS A 98 28.40 -34.19 9.69
N LYS A 99 27.08 -34.46 9.68
CA LYS A 99 26.51 -35.81 9.88
C LYS A 99 26.65 -36.80 8.71
N ARG A 100 27.37 -36.49 7.63
CA ARG A 100 27.34 -37.31 6.40
C ARG A 100 28.67 -37.82 5.86
N ILE A 101 29.77 -37.77 6.63
CA ILE A 101 31.08 -38.18 6.12
C ILE A 101 31.36 -39.69 6.25
N LYS A 102 30.71 -40.46 7.14
CA LYS A 102 30.95 -41.92 7.23
C LYS A 102 29.69 -42.67 7.63
N GLY A 103 29.39 -43.77 6.94
CA GLY A 103 28.29 -44.69 7.22
C GLY A 103 28.45 -45.46 8.53
N GLU A 104 28.54 -44.74 9.65
CA GLU A 104 28.49 -45.28 11.00
C GLU A 104 27.19 -44.85 11.68
N GLN A 105 26.68 -45.75 12.52
CA GLN A 105 25.42 -45.66 13.22
C GLN A 105 25.23 -44.32 13.95
N VAL A 106 23.98 -43.86 13.95
CA VAL A 106 23.47 -42.71 14.70
C VAL A 106 23.84 -42.86 16.18
N VAL A 107 24.87 -42.16 16.62
CA VAL A 107 25.04 -41.88 18.06
C VAL A 107 23.95 -40.87 18.43
N PRO A 108 23.09 -41.16 19.43
CA PRO A 108 22.12 -40.19 19.89
C PRO A 108 22.91 -39.00 20.44
N ILE A 109 22.63 -37.80 19.94
CA ILE A 109 23.18 -36.55 20.50
C ILE A 109 22.52 -36.39 21.87
N ASN A 110 23.04 -37.08 22.88
CA ASN A 110 22.66 -36.94 24.29
C ASN A 110 23.32 -35.72 24.94
N THR A 111 23.88 -34.79 24.16
CA THR A 111 24.46 -33.55 24.66
C THR A 111 23.48 -32.41 24.43
N SER A 112 23.03 -31.79 25.53
CA SER A 112 22.26 -30.55 25.53
C SER A 112 22.91 -29.51 24.59
N ILE A 113 22.23 -29.25 23.48
CA ILE A 113 22.64 -28.24 22.49
C ILE A 113 22.66 -26.86 23.14
N GLY A 114 21.76 -26.63 24.08
CA GLY A 114 21.57 -25.42 24.86
C GLY A 114 20.13 -25.37 25.34
N THR A 115 19.73 -24.27 25.98
CA THR A 115 18.30 -24.01 26.19
C THR A 115 17.62 -23.66 24.86
N ALA A 116 16.30 -23.87 24.75
CA ALA A 116 15.53 -23.52 23.55
C ALA A 116 15.74 -22.06 23.10
N TRP A 117 15.98 -21.14 24.05
CA TRP A 117 16.25 -19.73 23.79
C TRP A 117 17.65 -19.48 23.23
N GLU A 118 18.66 -20.15 23.79
CA GLU A 118 20.04 -20.09 23.26
C GLU A 118 20.12 -20.63 21.83
N VAL A 119 19.33 -21.67 21.52
CA VAL A 119 19.21 -22.18 20.15
C VAL A 119 18.62 -21.11 19.24
N LEU A 120 17.50 -20.48 19.61
CA LEU A 120 16.88 -19.42 18.81
C LEU A 120 17.79 -18.20 18.61
N GLU A 121 18.53 -17.80 19.64
CA GLU A 121 19.51 -16.70 19.58
C GLU A 121 20.69 -17.04 18.67
N SER A 122 21.05 -18.32 18.55
CA SER A 122 22.16 -18.80 17.73
C SER A 122 21.81 -18.94 16.24
N VAL A 123 20.52 -19.08 15.89
CA VAL A 123 20.08 -19.34 14.50
C VAL A 123 20.52 -18.27 13.49
N PRO A 124 20.44 -16.95 13.75
CA PRO A 124 20.91 -15.93 12.81
C PRO A 124 22.39 -16.08 12.47
N TYR A 125 23.23 -16.37 13.47
CA TYR A 125 24.67 -16.59 13.27
C TYR A 125 24.97 -17.86 12.45
N VAL A 126 24.20 -18.94 12.70
CA VAL A 126 24.27 -20.16 11.90
C VAL A 126 23.91 -19.88 10.44
N LEU A 127 22.85 -19.09 10.21
CA LEU A 127 22.40 -18.71 8.87
C LEU A 127 23.43 -17.86 8.14
N GLU A 128 24.00 -16.85 8.80
CA GLU A 128 25.05 -16.00 8.23
C GLU A 128 26.27 -16.82 7.79
N ALA A 129 26.78 -17.68 8.69
CA ALA A 129 27.92 -18.55 8.39
C ALA A 129 27.61 -19.51 7.23
N ALA A 130 26.41 -20.09 7.20
CA ALA A 130 26.01 -21.05 6.18
C ALA A 130 25.76 -20.38 4.81
N LEU A 131 25.13 -19.21 4.77
CA LEU A 131 24.97 -18.41 3.55
C LEU A 131 26.33 -17.95 3.00
N THR A 132 27.22 -17.49 3.89
CA THR A 132 28.58 -17.09 3.54
C THR A 132 29.36 -18.25 2.93
N ALA A 133 29.38 -19.41 3.61
CA ALA A 133 30.03 -20.62 3.12
C ALA A 133 29.46 -21.09 1.76
N CYS A 134 28.14 -20.99 1.57
CA CYS A 134 27.49 -21.31 0.30
C CYS A 134 27.85 -20.31 -0.80
N SER A 135 27.96 -19.02 -0.50
CA SER A 135 28.33 -17.98 -1.46
C SER A 135 29.79 -18.11 -1.96
N TYR A 136 30.68 -18.63 -1.11
CA TYR A 136 32.07 -18.95 -1.46
C TYR A 136 32.24 -20.37 -2.04
N GLY A 137 31.17 -21.15 -2.19
CA GLY A 137 31.21 -22.50 -2.74
C GLY A 137 31.81 -23.57 -1.82
N GLN A 138 31.97 -23.27 -0.52
CA GLN A 138 32.47 -24.23 0.48
C GLN A 138 31.37 -25.21 0.94
N LEU A 139 30.11 -24.77 0.87
CA LEU A 139 28.93 -25.56 1.20
C LEU A 139 28.07 -25.69 -0.06
N SER A 140 27.66 -26.91 -0.42
CA SER A 140 26.77 -27.07 -1.57
C SER A 140 25.36 -26.57 -1.24
N PRO A 141 24.61 -26.01 -2.21
CA PRO A 141 23.21 -25.60 -2.01
C PRO A 141 22.31 -26.72 -1.46
N ARG A 142 22.58 -27.96 -1.86
CA ARG A 142 21.86 -29.15 -1.37
C ARG A 142 22.16 -29.44 0.10
N GLU A 143 23.42 -29.32 0.53
CA GLU A 143 23.78 -29.45 1.94
C GLU A 143 23.19 -28.33 2.77
N LEU A 144 23.24 -27.08 2.28
CA LEU A 144 22.61 -25.94 2.95
C LEU A 144 21.10 -26.16 3.18
N THR A 145 20.37 -26.50 2.13
CA THR A 145 18.92 -26.69 2.19
C THR A 145 18.53 -27.88 3.06
N THR A 146 19.28 -28.99 3.01
CA THR A 146 19.04 -30.15 3.87
C THR A 146 19.39 -29.86 5.33
N GLY A 147 20.49 -29.17 5.61
CA GLY A 147 20.86 -28.80 6.97
C GLY A 147 19.86 -27.84 7.64
N LEU A 148 19.34 -26.85 6.90
CA LEU A 148 18.29 -25.97 7.41
C LEU A 148 16.96 -26.70 7.61
N LYS A 149 16.65 -27.68 6.77
CA LYS A 149 15.50 -28.55 6.98
C LYS A 149 15.67 -29.38 8.25
N ASP A 150 16.83 -30.01 8.46
CA ASP A 150 17.13 -30.81 9.65
C ASP A 150 17.06 -29.96 10.93
N LEU A 151 17.47 -28.69 10.87
CA LEU A 151 17.32 -27.73 11.97
C LEU A 151 15.84 -27.48 12.31
N VAL A 152 15.00 -27.30 11.30
CA VAL A 152 13.56 -27.06 11.49
C VAL A 152 12.83 -28.31 11.95
N ASP A 153 13.20 -29.48 11.43
CA ASP A 153 12.64 -30.76 11.85
C ASP A 153 13.04 -31.08 13.30
N PHE A 154 14.27 -30.73 13.72
CA PHE A 154 14.73 -30.84 15.10
C PHE A 154 14.06 -29.82 16.03
N PHE A 155 13.93 -28.57 15.59
CA PHE A 155 13.40 -27.48 16.40
C PHE A 155 12.48 -26.55 15.60
N PRO A 156 11.17 -26.86 15.49
CA PRO A 156 10.22 -26.15 14.63
C PRO A 156 10.07 -24.66 14.91
N ALA A 157 10.34 -24.20 16.13
CA ALA A 157 10.28 -22.78 16.47
C ALA A 157 11.36 -21.95 15.75
N SER A 158 12.44 -22.58 15.26
CA SER A 158 13.48 -21.92 14.46
C SER A 158 12.97 -21.36 13.13
N VAL A 159 11.86 -21.88 12.57
CA VAL A 159 11.28 -21.43 11.30
C VAL A 159 11.03 -19.92 11.29
N ALA A 160 10.51 -19.37 12.40
CA ALA A 160 10.23 -17.94 12.49
C ALA A 160 11.51 -17.10 12.39
N VAL A 161 12.62 -17.57 13.00
CA VAL A 161 13.92 -16.89 12.93
C VAL A 161 14.54 -17.03 11.54
N VAL A 162 14.52 -18.24 10.97
CA VAL A 162 15.04 -18.50 9.63
C VAL A 162 14.35 -17.61 8.61
N VAL A 163 13.02 -17.57 8.64
CA VAL A 163 12.22 -16.74 7.74
C VAL A 163 12.50 -15.25 7.98
N SER A 164 12.53 -14.80 9.23
CA SER A 164 12.79 -13.39 9.57
C SER A 164 14.17 -12.93 9.13
N TYR A 165 15.19 -13.76 9.31
CA TYR A 165 16.58 -13.48 8.92
C TYR A 165 16.71 -13.41 7.39
N LEU A 166 16.25 -14.46 6.69
CA LEU A 166 16.32 -14.48 5.23
C LEU A 166 15.52 -13.34 4.60
N SER A 167 14.36 -12.98 5.16
CA SER A 167 13.60 -11.80 4.75
C SER A 167 14.39 -10.50 4.92
N ALA A 168 15.12 -10.33 6.02
CA ALA A 168 15.95 -9.15 6.22
C ALA A 168 17.14 -9.10 5.25
N GLU A 169 17.79 -10.23 4.98
CA GLU A 169 18.86 -10.31 3.98
C GLU A 169 18.37 -10.03 2.55
N ILE A 170 17.14 -10.42 2.23
CA ILE A 170 16.48 -10.05 0.96
C ILE A 170 16.29 -8.53 0.88
N THR A 171 15.83 -7.89 1.96
CA THR A 171 15.68 -6.42 2.00
C THR A 171 17.01 -5.68 1.93
N GLY A 172 18.08 -6.29 2.48
CA GLY A 172 19.42 -5.71 2.46
C GLY A 172 20.08 -5.74 1.08
N GLY A 173 19.68 -6.67 0.19
CA GLY A 173 20.13 -6.72 -1.20
C GLY A 173 21.63 -6.97 -1.39
N VAL A 174 22.35 -7.45 -0.37
CA VAL A 174 23.81 -7.61 -0.36
C VAL A 174 24.26 -8.87 -1.13
N TRP A 175 23.41 -9.89 -1.16
CA TRP A 175 23.77 -11.21 -1.69
C TRP A 175 23.66 -11.29 -3.22
N LYS A 176 24.60 -12.02 -3.83
CA LYS A 176 24.59 -12.27 -5.28
C LYS A 176 23.40 -13.13 -5.70
N ASN A 177 22.93 -12.89 -6.93
CA ASN A 177 21.91 -13.71 -7.57
C ASN A 177 22.48 -15.06 -8.03
N VAL A 178 21.65 -16.09 -7.97
CA VAL A 178 21.98 -17.46 -8.34
C VAL A 178 20.98 -18.00 -9.36
N SER A 179 21.46 -18.83 -10.29
CA SER A 179 20.64 -19.39 -11.36
C SER A 179 19.85 -20.63 -10.90
N MET A 180 18.56 -20.63 -11.20
CA MET A 180 17.64 -21.72 -10.90
C MET A 180 17.70 -22.78 -12.02
N ASN A 181 18.82 -23.51 -12.08
CA ASN A 181 19.23 -24.35 -13.21
C ASN A 181 18.74 -25.81 -13.17
N GLY A 182 18.11 -26.25 -12.08
CA GLY A 182 17.68 -27.63 -11.85
C GLY A 182 18.77 -28.58 -11.34
N ILE A 183 20.04 -28.14 -11.32
CA ILE A 183 21.18 -28.94 -10.83
C ILE A 183 21.46 -28.57 -9.38
N ASP A 184 21.84 -27.31 -9.17
CA ASP A 184 22.21 -26.76 -7.86
C ASP A 184 20.98 -26.28 -7.11
N TRP A 185 20.06 -25.66 -7.84
CA TRP A 185 18.81 -25.07 -7.35
C TRP A 185 17.63 -25.60 -8.18
N PRO A 186 16.41 -25.64 -7.63
CA PRO A 186 15.25 -26.17 -8.35
C PRO A 186 14.91 -25.34 -9.59
N SER A 187 14.48 -25.98 -10.69
CA SER A 187 14.18 -25.30 -11.96
C SER A 187 12.68 -24.92 -12.09
N PRO A 188 12.34 -23.66 -12.44
CA PRO A 188 10.96 -23.26 -12.75
C PRO A 188 10.52 -23.59 -14.18
N SER A 189 11.41 -24.12 -15.03
CA SER A 189 11.29 -24.12 -16.50
C SER A 189 10.00 -24.71 -17.07
N GLU A 190 9.38 -25.69 -16.40
CA GLU A 190 8.13 -26.31 -16.87
C GLU A 190 6.88 -25.46 -16.62
N ALA A 191 6.88 -24.63 -15.57
CA ALA A 191 5.71 -23.87 -15.13
C ALA A 191 5.85 -22.35 -15.33
N LEU A 192 7.04 -21.86 -15.69
CA LEU A 192 7.33 -20.43 -15.73
C LEU A 192 6.46 -19.67 -16.74
N TYR A 193 6.36 -20.15 -17.98
CA TYR A 193 5.61 -19.47 -19.05
C TYR A 193 4.10 -19.56 -18.86
N THR A 194 3.60 -20.70 -18.37
CA THR A 194 2.18 -20.89 -18.07
C THR A 194 1.77 -19.98 -16.91
N PHE A 195 2.58 -19.93 -15.85
CA PHE A 195 2.34 -19.04 -14.72
C PHE A 195 2.49 -17.55 -15.10
N GLN A 196 3.49 -17.20 -15.92
CA GLN A 196 3.62 -15.83 -16.42
C GLN A 196 2.35 -15.40 -17.17
N SER A 197 1.84 -16.24 -18.08
CA SER A 197 0.59 -15.96 -18.82
C SER A 197 -0.59 -15.70 -17.88
N GLU A 198 -0.71 -16.49 -16.80
CA GLU A 198 -1.75 -16.31 -15.79
C GLU A 198 -1.62 -14.99 -15.04
N VAL A 199 -0.42 -14.63 -14.58
CA VAL A 199 -0.16 -13.35 -13.92
C VAL A 199 -0.48 -12.18 -14.87
N MET A 200 -0.13 -12.30 -16.16
CA MET A 200 -0.47 -11.32 -17.19
C MET A 200 -1.98 -11.25 -17.42
N ALA A 201 -2.71 -12.36 -17.36
CA ALA A 201 -4.17 -12.37 -17.45
C ALA A 201 -4.82 -11.66 -16.25
N VAL A 202 -4.27 -11.81 -15.04
CA VAL A 202 -4.72 -11.07 -13.85
C VAL A 202 -4.52 -9.55 -14.06
N LEU A 203 -3.34 -9.14 -14.52
CA LEU A 203 -3.06 -7.72 -14.80
C LEU A 203 -3.99 -7.15 -15.89
N ALA A 204 -4.18 -7.90 -16.98
CA ALA A 204 -5.07 -7.52 -18.07
C ALA A 204 -6.53 -7.38 -17.60
N SER A 205 -7.00 -8.26 -16.70
CA SER A 205 -8.35 -8.17 -16.13
C SER A 205 -8.60 -6.89 -15.32
N VAL A 206 -7.50 -6.30 -14.81
CA VAL A 206 -7.51 -5.05 -14.05
C VAL A 206 -7.23 -3.84 -14.95
N GLY A 207 -7.03 -4.04 -16.26
CA GLY A 207 -6.73 -2.97 -17.22
C GLY A 207 -5.27 -2.50 -17.19
N VAL A 208 -4.34 -3.39 -16.79
CA VAL A 208 -2.90 -3.12 -16.79
C VAL A 208 -2.22 -4.02 -17.82
N GLU A 209 -1.56 -3.39 -18.78
CA GLU A 209 -0.78 -4.05 -19.83
C GLU A 209 0.72 -3.78 -19.63
N ILE A 210 1.49 -4.86 -19.49
CA ILE A 210 2.94 -4.83 -19.32
C ILE A 210 3.57 -5.70 -20.42
N GLY A 211 4.75 -5.34 -20.91
CA GLY A 211 5.47 -6.16 -21.89
C GLY A 211 5.89 -7.52 -21.30
N SER A 212 6.07 -8.54 -22.15
CA SER A 212 6.63 -9.82 -21.70
C SER A 212 8.01 -9.59 -21.08
N CYS A 213 8.22 -10.15 -19.88
CA CYS A 213 9.37 -9.81 -19.04
C CYS A 213 10.56 -10.75 -19.19
N TYR A 214 10.34 -12.01 -19.60
CA TYR A 214 11.43 -12.94 -19.88
C TYR A 214 11.79 -12.91 -21.37
N PRO A 215 12.98 -12.40 -21.75
CA PRO A 215 13.51 -12.66 -23.07
C PRO A 215 13.80 -14.16 -23.19
N TYR A 216 13.42 -14.74 -24.32
CA TYR A 216 13.74 -16.13 -24.66
C TYR A 216 15.22 -16.38 -24.37
N HIS A 217 15.53 -17.42 -23.58
CA HIS A 217 16.88 -17.91 -23.25
C HIS A 217 17.64 -17.28 -22.06
N THR A 218 17.02 -16.46 -21.20
CA THR A 218 17.66 -16.06 -19.93
C THR A 218 17.30 -17.02 -18.78
N PRO A 219 18.30 -17.56 -18.04
CA PRO A 219 18.00 -18.43 -16.91
C PRO A 219 17.39 -17.62 -15.76
N PRO A 220 16.32 -18.12 -15.13
CA PRO A 220 15.69 -17.45 -14.00
C PRO A 220 16.67 -17.37 -12.83
N MET A 221 16.84 -16.16 -12.28
CA MET A 221 17.78 -15.90 -11.20
C MET A 221 17.08 -15.37 -9.96
N LEU A 222 17.55 -15.79 -8.79
CA LEU A 222 17.06 -15.37 -7.49
C LEU A 222 18.20 -14.92 -6.58
N PRO A 223 18.01 -13.91 -5.71
CA PRO A 223 18.96 -13.64 -4.63
C PRO A 223 19.20 -14.89 -3.79
N LEU A 224 20.45 -15.16 -3.39
CA LEU A 224 20.80 -16.37 -2.63
C LEU A 224 19.89 -16.64 -1.42
N PRO A 225 19.60 -15.67 -0.53
CA PRO A 225 18.71 -15.90 0.62
C PRO A 225 17.30 -16.32 0.20
N LEU A 226 16.80 -15.78 -0.91
CA LEU A 226 15.49 -16.12 -1.47
C LEU A 226 15.51 -17.52 -2.09
N ALA A 227 16.58 -17.89 -2.81
CA ALA A 227 16.76 -19.23 -3.36
C ALA A 227 16.80 -20.31 -2.25
N VAL A 228 17.48 -19.99 -1.13
CA VAL A 228 17.53 -20.84 0.07
C VAL A 228 16.14 -20.98 0.69
N LEU A 229 15.47 -19.86 0.97
CA LEU A 229 14.12 -19.85 1.55
C LEU A 229 13.15 -20.68 0.69
N LEU A 230 13.18 -20.50 -0.62
CA LEU A 230 12.35 -21.24 -1.55
C LEU A 230 12.67 -22.73 -1.55
N SER A 231 13.93 -23.11 -1.61
CA SER A 231 14.34 -24.52 -1.68
C SER A 231 14.04 -25.27 -0.39
N VAL A 232 14.21 -24.62 0.77
CA VAL A 232 13.82 -25.16 2.07
C VAL A 232 12.29 -25.34 2.14
N THR A 233 11.53 -24.35 1.70
CA THR A 233 10.06 -24.38 1.81
C THR A 233 9.40 -25.36 0.85
N ILE A 234 9.98 -25.56 -0.33
CA ILE A 234 9.56 -26.57 -1.33
C ILE A 234 9.85 -28.00 -0.86
N THR A 235 10.87 -28.20 -0.02
CA THR A 235 11.28 -29.53 0.48
C THR A 235 10.64 -29.93 1.81
N TRP A 236 9.94 -29.02 2.49
CA TRP A 236 9.13 -29.36 3.67
C TRP A 236 7.91 -30.18 3.27
N LYS A 237 7.69 -31.31 3.97
CA LYS A 237 6.46 -32.08 3.80
C LYS A 237 5.29 -31.24 4.29
N LEU A 238 4.41 -30.90 3.35
CA LEU A 238 3.23 -30.06 3.53
C LEU A 238 2.08 -30.86 4.19
N ASP A 239 2.36 -31.57 5.29
CA ASP A 239 1.36 -32.35 6.03
C ASP A 239 0.36 -31.44 6.78
N GLU A 240 -0.80 -31.96 7.16
CA GLU A 240 -1.87 -31.20 7.85
C GLU A 240 -1.44 -30.59 9.20
N SER A 241 -0.43 -31.18 9.85
CA SER A 241 0.18 -30.71 11.10
C SER A 241 1.09 -29.48 10.90
N ALA A 242 1.49 -29.18 9.66
CA ALA A 242 2.38 -28.07 9.29
C ALA A 242 1.63 -26.80 8.80
N ARG A 243 0.35 -26.62 9.18
CA ARG A 243 -0.42 -25.42 8.81
C ARG A 243 0.22 -24.11 9.29
N TYR A 244 0.83 -24.11 10.47
CA TYR A 244 1.48 -22.92 11.05
C TYR A 244 2.72 -22.49 10.25
N THR A 245 3.57 -23.43 9.85
CA THR A 245 4.75 -23.14 9.02
C THR A 245 4.33 -22.65 7.64
N ARG A 246 3.27 -23.23 7.06
CA ARG A 246 2.68 -22.78 5.80
C ARG A 246 2.19 -21.33 5.84
N SER A 247 1.50 -20.91 6.91
CA SER A 247 1.02 -19.53 7.06
C SER A 247 2.16 -18.51 7.18
N ILE A 248 3.19 -18.81 7.98
CA ILE A 248 4.35 -17.91 8.17
C ILE A 248 5.13 -17.75 6.87
N VAL A 249 5.39 -18.86 6.19
CA VAL A 249 6.17 -18.87 4.94
C VAL A 249 5.41 -18.17 3.82
N GLY A 250 4.11 -18.47 3.65
CA GLY A 250 3.28 -17.83 2.63
C GLY A 250 3.22 -16.31 2.81
N LEU A 251 3.05 -15.86 4.06
CA LEU A 251 3.13 -14.44 4.39
C LEU A 251 4.52 -13.88 4.08
N ALA A 252 5.59 -14.54 4.52
CA ALA A 252 6.96 -14.05 4.30
C ALA A 252 7.34 -13.97 2.82
N LEU A 253 6.93 -14.92 1.98
CA LEU A 253 7.18 -14.86 0.54
C LEU A 253 6.39 -13.73 -0.13
N GLY A 254 5.10 -13.58 0.21
CA GLY A 254 4.31 -12.44 -0.27
C GLY A 254 4.88 -11.10 0.19
N ASN A 255 5.51 -11.08 1.36
CA ASN A 255 6.14 -9.92 1.96
C ASN A 255 7.53 -9.58 1.39
N ASN A 256 8.28 -10.59 0.97
CA ASN A 256 9.56 -10.45 0.29
C ASN A 256 9.37 -9.99 -1.16
N SER A 257 8.16 -10.13 -1.72
CA SER A 257 7.81 -9.65 -3.06
C SER A 257 8.04 -8.17 -3.27
N LEU A 258 7.91 -7.38 -2.20
CA LEU A 258 8.11 -5.94 -2.17
C LEU A 258 9.54 -5.52 -2.54
N TYR A 259 10.49 -6.42 -2.30
CA TYR A 259 11.93 -6.13 -2.33
C TYR A 259 12.65 -6.92 -3.42
N CYS A 260 11.92 -7.79 -4.14
CA CYS A 260 12.45 -8.60 -5.22
C CYS A 260 12.07 -7.97 -6.57
N ASN A 261 12.95 -8.08 -7.55
CA ASN A 261 12.61 -7.72 -8.92
C ASN A 261 11.43 -8.57 -9.40
N TRP A 262 10.58 -8.00 -10.26
CA TRP A 262 9.42 -8.67 -10.86
C TRP A 262 9.74 -10.10 -11.39
N LEU A 263 10.89 -10.27 -12.04
CA LEU A 263 11.35 -11.55 -12.56
C LEU A 263 11.54 -12.63 -11.48
N SER A 264 12.08 -12.25 -10.32
CA SER A 264 12.29 -13.16 -9.21
C SER A 264 10.97 -13.61 -8.59
N MET A 265 9.94 -12.76 -8.62
CA MET A 265 8.59 -13.13 -8.17
C MET A 265 7.92 -14.14 -9.10
N LEU A 266 8.06 -13.98 -10.41
CA LEU A 266 7.57 -14.98 -11.36
C LEU A 266 8.27 -16.33 -11.17
N THR A 267 9.59 -16.34 -10.95
CA THR A 267 10.34 -17.56 -10.65
C THR A 267 9.87 -18.23 -9.36
N LEU A 268 9.65 -17.43 -8.31
CA LEU A 268 9.15 -17.89 -7.01
C LEU A 268 7.78 -18.57 -7.17
N GLY A 269 6.83 -17.90 -7.81
CA GLY A 269 5.48 -18.44 -8.02
C GLY A 269 5.47 -19.71 -8.87
N ALA A 270 6.26 -19.74 -9.96
CA ALA A 270 6.38 -20.91 -10.82
C ALA A 270 6.91 -22.15 -10.07
N LEU A 271 7.91 -21.99 -9.20
CA LEU A 271 8.46 -23.08 -8.39
C LEU A 271 7.47 -23.58 -7.33
N TRP A 272 6.71 -22.68 -6.72
CA TRP A 272 5.75 -23.04 -5.69
C TRP A 272 4.54 -23.78 -6.25
N ILE A 273 4.06 -23.41 -7.43
CA ILE A 273 2.92 -24.09 -8.07
C ILE A 273 3.23 -25.55 -8.37
N GLN A 274 4.49 -25.88 -8.71
CA GLN A 274 4.91 -27.28 -8.89
C GLN A 274 4.71 -28.14 -7.63
N LYS A 275 4.66 -27.54 -6.43
CA LYS A 275 4.50 -28.26 -5.15
C LYS A 275 3.15 -28.05 -4.49
N ALA A 276 2.55 -26.89 -4.66
CA ALA A 276 1.30 -26.50 -4.08
C ALA A 276 0.37 -25.94 -5.16
N PRO A 277 -0.16 -26.77 -6.07
CA PRO A 277 -1.03 -26.30 -7.15
C PRO A 277 -2.30 -25.60 -6.62
N LYS A 278 -2.76 -25.97 -5.42
CA LYS A 278 -3.88 -25.31 -4.72
C LYS A 278 -3.63 -23.82 -4.40
N TRP A 279 -2.40 -23.33 -4.54
CA TRP A 279 -2.00 -21.96 -4.22
C TRP A 279 -1.81 -21.10 -5.46
N GLN A 280 -2.03 -21.66 -6.65
CA GLN A 280 -1.82 -21.01 -7.93
C GLN A 280 -2.50 -19.65 -8.00
N ASP A 281 -3.80 -19.59 -7.73
CA ASP A 281 -4.59 -18.36 -7.71
C ASP A 281 -4.04 -17.29 -6.74
N PHE A 282 -3.72 -17.70 -5.51
CA PHE A 282 -3.18 -16.79 -4.49
C PHE A 282 -1.82 -16.22 -4.91
N LEU A 283 -0.96 -17.07 -5.48
CA LEU A 283 0.37 -16.69 -5.96
C LEU A 283 0.28 -15.81 -7.20
N ALA A 284 -0.64 -16.09 -8.13
CA ALA A 284 -0.85 -15.28 -9.31
C ALA A 284 -1.21 -13.84 -8.93
N VAL A 285 -2.14 -13.65 -7.99
CA VAL A 285 -2.53 -12.32 -7.50
C VAL A 285 -1.45 -11.64 -6.66
N THR A 286 -0.65 -12.41 -5.92
CA THR A 286 0.46 -11.83 -5.14
C THR A 286 1.61 -11.40 -6.05
N CYS A 287 1.93 -12.22 -7.07
CA CYS A 287 2.98 -11.92 -8.03
C CYS A 287 2.61 -10.74 -8.92
N SER A 288 1.34 -10.57 -9.29
CA SER A 288 0.90 -9.42 -10.10
C SER A 288 1.09 -8.07 -9.39
N GLY A 289 1.34 -8.03 -8.08
CA GLY A 289 1.70 -6.80 -7.37
C GLY A 289 3.13 -6.28 -7.63
N SER A 290 4.08 -7.13 -8.02
CA SER A 290 5.48 -6.70 -8.11
C SER A 290 5.89 -5.75 -9.26
N PRO A 291 5.11 -5.46 -10.32
CA PRO A 291 5.50 -4.41 -11.28
C PRO A 291 5.34 -3.02 -10.67
N PHE A 292 4.40 -2.85 -9.73
CA PHE A 292 4.02 -1.53 -9.22
C PHE A 292 5.08 -0.89 -8.32
N THR A 293 6.11 -1.64 -7.90
CA THR A 293 7.26 -1.10 -7.15
C THR A 293 8.24 -0.35 -8.05
N HIS A 294 8.25 -0.62 -9.36
CA HIS A 294 9.24 -0.09 -10.31
C HIS A 294 8.63 0.62 -11.52
N ASP A 295 7.43 0.22 -11.95
CA ASP A 295 6.76 0.77 -13.13
C ASP A 295 5.65 1.75 -12.75
N GLN A 296 5.98 3.04 -12.81
CA GLN A 296 5.03 4.13 -12.61
C GLN A 296 3.89 4.14 -13.64
N ASN A 297 4.12 3.64 -14.86
CA ASN A 297 3.09 3.55 -15.88
C ASN A 297 2.05 2.48 -15.52
N ALA A 298 2.47 1.34 -14.95
CA ALA A 298 1.54 0.33 -14.46
C ALA A 298 0.62 0.89 -13.36
N VAL A 299 1.17 1.68 -12.41
CA VAL A 299 0.38 2.40 -11.40
C VAL A 299 -0.63 3.35 -12.07
N GLY A 300 -0.17 4.11 -13.08
CA GLY A 300 -1.01 4.98 -13.89
C GLY A 300 -2.19 4.26 -14.55
N GLN A 301 -1.93 3.14 -15.21
CA GLN A 301 -2.94 2.31 -15.87
C GLN A 301 -3.96 1.77 -14.86
N LEU A 302 -3.51 1.27 -13.70
CA LEU A 302 -4.38 0.77 -12.64
C LEU A 302 -5.31 1.86 -12.09
N VAL A 303 -4.76 3.04 -11.79
CA VAL A 303 -5.54 4.19 -11.32
C VAL A 303 -6.56 4.58 -12.38
N HIS A 304 -6.14 4.72 -13.63
CA HIS A 304 -7.02 5.08 -14.73
C HIS A 304 -8.13 4.04 -14.96
N SER A 305 -7.83 2.74 -14.79
CA SER A 305 -8.81 1.65 -14.81
C SER A 305 -9.83 1.77 -13.67
N CYS A 306 -9.39 2.09 -12.45
CA CYS A 306 -10.29 2.35 -11.33
C CYS A 306 -11.29 3.49 -11.64
N PHE A 307 -10.82 4.59 -12.24
CA PHE A 307 -11.68 5.70 -12.66
C PHE A 307 -12.65 5.29 -13.78
N LYS A 308 -12.19 4.55 -14.80
CA LYS A 308 -13.05 4.07 -15.89
C LYS A 308 -14.19 3.20 -15.37
N VAL A 309 -13.89 2.21 -14.54
CA VAL A 309 -14.88 1.27 -14.02
C VAL A 309 -15.83 1.97 -13.04
N PHE A 310 -15.32 2.83 -12.15
CA PHE A 310 -16.15 3.58 -11.21
C PHE A 310 -17.13 4.54 -11.92
N LEU A 311 -16.69 5.19 -13.00
CA LEU A 311 -17.52 6.13 -13.76
C LEU A 311 -18.35 5.46 -14.86
N GLY A 312 -18.23 4.14 -15.04
CA GLY A 312 -18.97 3.39 -16.06
C GLY A 312 -18.57 3.74 -17.50
N LEU A 313 -17.29 4.02 -17.74
CA LEU A 313 -16.75 4.44 -19.04
C LEU A 313 -16.18 3.29 -19.88
N ASP A 314 -16.30 2.05 -19.41
CA ASP A 314 -15.73 0.88 -20.05
C ASP A 314 -16.51 0.45 -21.29
N GLN A 315 -15.80 0.16 -22.38
CA GLN A 315 -16.37 0.00 -23.74
C GLN A 315 -16.46 -1.45 -24.23
N SER A 316 -16.02 -2.44 -23.46
CA SER A 316 -16.07 -3.84 -23.90
C SER A 316 -17.40 -4.50 -23.56
N ASN A 317 -18.22 -4.63 -24.60
CA ASN A 317 -19.44 -5.44 -24.75
C ASN A 317 -20.77 -4.78 -24.41
N SER A 318 -21.40 -4.35 -25.51
CA SER A 318 -22.84 -4.23 -25.70
C SER A 318 -23.61 -5.39 -25.08
N SER A 319 -24.28 -5.16 -23.96
CA SER A 319 -25.67 -5.57 -23.77
C SER A 319 -26.18 -4.95 -22.47
N TYR A 320 -27.25 -4.17 -22.61
CA TYR A 320 -28.28 -3.90 -21.61
C TYR A 320 -27.97 -4.36 -20.18
N PHE A 321 -27.30 -3.53 -19.37
CA PHE A 321 -27.75 -3.06 -18.06
C PHE A 321 -26.69 -2.13 -17.46
N CYS A 322 -27.13 -0.91 -17.16
CA CYS A 322 -26.41 0.13 -16.44
C CYS A 322 -26.33 -0.19 -14.94
N SER A 323 -25.85 -1.37 -14.53
CA SER A 323 -26.00 -1.84 -13.13
C SER A 323 -24.77 -1.74 -12.24
N ASN A 324 -23.55 -1.70 -12.79
CA ASN A 324 -22.32 -1.78 -11.99
C ASN A 324 -21.44 -0.53 -12.14
N GLN A 325 -21.98 0.65 -11.83
CA GLN A 325 -21.19 1.89 -11.68
C GLN A 325 -20.90 2.16 -10.19
N GLY A 326 -20.01 3.13 -9.93
CA GLY A 326 -19.64 3.51 -8.58
C GLY A 326 -18.87 2.41 -7.85
N VAL A 327 -19.16 2.24 -6.57
CA VAL A 327 -18.46 1.28 -5.70
C VAL A 327 -18.67 -0.17 -6.16
N VAL A 328 -19.84 -0.50 -6.69
CA VAL A 328 -20.16 -1.85 -7.19
C VAL A 328 -19.32 -2.19 -8.42
N GLY A 329 -19.11 -1.24 -9.32
CA GLY A 329 -18.17 -1.41 -10.43
C GLY A 329 -16.73 -1.56 -9.93
N LEU A 330 -16.31 -0.64 -9.06
CA LEU A 330 -14.94 -0.57 -8.58
C LEU A 330 -14.50 -1.81 -7.79
N LEU A 331 -15.40 -2.38 -6.97
CA LEU A 331 -15.11 -3.54 -6.12
C LEU A 331 -15.60 -4.86 -6.71
N GLY A 332 -16.47 -4.83 -7.71
CA GLY A 332 -17.05 -6.01 -8.34
C GLY A 332 -18.11 -6.73 -7.48
N PRO A 333 -18.89 -7.63 -8.08
CA PRO A 333 -20.00 -8.32 -7.41
C PRO A 333 -19.58 -9.43 -6.44
N SER A 334 -18.30 -9.86 -6.46
CA SER A 334 -17.78 -10.85 -5.50
C SER A 334 -16.27 -10.66 -5.30
N ILE A 335 -15.88 -10.33 -4.06
CA ILE A 335 -14.47 -10.27 -3.62
C ILE A 335 -13.83 -11.68 -3.60
N ALA A 336 -14.63 -12.74 -3.78
CA ALA A 336 -14.21 -14.12 -3.55
C ALA A 336 -13.71 -14.86 -4.81
N ASN A 337 -13.94 -14.37 -6.03
CA ASN A 337 -13.47 -15.04 -7.24
C ASN A 337 -12.14 -14.45 -7.72
N ILE A 338 -11.10 -15.28 -7.68
CA ILE A 338 -9.73 -14.88 -8.08
C ILE A 338 -9.63 -14.76 -9.62
N HIS A 339 -10.52 -15.42 -10.36
CA HIS A 339 -10.75 -15.16 -11.78
C HIS A 339 -11.71 -13.98 -11.95
N GLY A 340 -11.16 -12.78 -12.21
CA GLY A 340 -11.92 -11.54 -12.40
C GLY A 340 -11.80 -10.57 -11.22
N LEU A 341 -10.58 -10.25 -10.81
CA LEU A 341 -10.36 -9.26 -9.75
C LEU A 341 -10.71 -7.86 -10.26
N SER A 342 -11.57 -7.15 -9.53
CA SER A 342 -11.90 -5.77 -9.87
C SER A 342 -10.71 -4.83 -9.62
N PRO A 343 -10.56 -3.76 -10.43
CA PRO A 343 -9.44 -2.83 -10.27
C PRO A 343 -9.34 -2.22 -8.87
N GLY A 344 -10.48 -1.95 -8.23
CA GLY A 344 -10.50 -1.41 -6.87
C GLY A 344 -10.00 -2.40 -5.83
N VAL A 345 -10.43 -3.66 -5.88
CA VAL A 345 -9.92 -4.69 -4.95
C VAL A 345 -8.42 -4.91 -5.17
N PHE A 346 -7.98 -4.91 -6.44
CA PHE A 346 -6.57 -5.00 -6.78
C PHE A 346 -5.76 -3.82 -6.20
N PHE A 347 -6.27 -2.60 -6.36
CA PHE A 347 -5.67 -1.39 -5.81
C PHE A 347 -5.56 -1.47 -4.29
N LEU A 348 -6.65 -1.81 -3.57
CA LEU A 348 -6.65 -1.90 -2.11
C LEU A 348 -5.60 -2.89 -1.58
N ARG A 349 -5.39 -4.00 -2.30
CA ARG A 349 -4.38 -5.01 -1.92
C ARG A 349 -2.95 -4.52 -2.11
N ASN A 350 -2.70 -3.70 -3.13
CA ASN A 350 -1.36 -3.34 -3.60
C ASN A 350 -1.00 -1.86 -3.39
N CYS A 351 -1.87 -1.04 -2.81
CA CYS A 351 -1.62 0.41 -2.68
C CYS A 351 -0.42 0.77 -1.79
N HIS A 352 -0.03 -0.15 -0.89
CA HIS A 352 1.16 0.00 -0.04
C HIS A 352 2.49 -0.14 -0.83
N LEU A 353 2.44 -0.58 -2.09
CA LEU A 353 3.59 -0.71 -2.98
C LEU A 353 4.01 0.62 -3.62
N PHE A 354 3.13 1.62 -3.58
CA PHE A 354 3.37 2.90 -4.25
C PHE A 354 4.28 3.78 -3.38
N CYS A 355 5.58 3.73 -3.65
CA CYS A 355 6.59 4.40 -2.83
C CYS A 355 6.69 5.92 -3.07
N ASP A 356 6.40 6.39 -4.30
CA ASP A 356 6.54 7.81 -4.66
C ASP A 356 5.23 8.58 -4.43
N LEU A 357 5.16 9.27 -3.29
CA LEU A 357 3.99 10.04 -2.87
C LEU A 357 3.72 11.26 -3.76
N ASN A 358 4.76 11.88 -4.31
CA ASN A 358 4.64 13.08 -5.12
C ASN A 358 4.08 12.71 -6.50
N PHE A 359 4.69 11.69 -7.13
CA PHE A 359 4.17 11.10 -8.36
C PHE A 359 2.72 10.64 -8.20
N PHE A 360 2.41 9.92 -7.10
CA PHE A 360 1.08 9.39 -6.89
C PHE A 360 0.02 10.48 -6.67
N SER A 361 0.33 11.52 -5.89
CA SER A 361 -0.55 12.68 -5.70
C SER A 361 -0.82 13.40 -7.02
N GLU A 362 0.21 13.61 -7.83
CA GLU A 362 0.09 14.23 -9.15
C GLU A 362 -0.74 13.39 -10.11
N LEU A 363 -0.53 12.06 -10.14
CA LEU A 363 -1.27 11.11 -10.95
C LEU A 363 -2.77 11.13 -10.61
N ILE A 364 -3.12 11.14 -9.32
CA ILE A 364 -4.51 11.21 -8.88
C ILE A 364 -5.12 12.56 -9.25
N LEU A 365 -4.42 13.68 -9.03
CA LEU A 365 -4.90 15.01 -9.41
C LEU A 365 -5.19 15.09 -10.92
N LYS A 366 -4.25 14.62 -11.75
CA LYS A 366 -4.42 14.57 -13.20
C LYS A 366 -5.62 13.72 -13.61
N SER A 367 -5.77 12.55 -12.99
CA SER A 367 -6.91 11.65 -13.24
C SER A 367 -8.25 12.31 -12.85
N VAL A 368 -8.33 12.96 -11.69
CA VAL A 368 -9.55 13.68 -11.26
C VAL A 368 -9.98 14.72 -12.28
N ILE A 369 -9.03 15.52 -12.78
CA ILE A 369 -9.25 16.59 -13.75
C ILE A 369 -9.63 16.03 -15.13
N GLU A 370 -8.90 15.00 -15.59
CA GLU A 370 -9.14 14.32 -16.86
C GLU A 370 -10.55 13.74 -16.90
N PHE A 371 -10.91 12.92 -15.92
CA PHE A 371 -12.22 12.24 -15.89
C PHE A 371 -13.39 13.17 -15.59
N ALA A 372 -13.17 14.28 -14.88
CA ALA A 372 -14.17 15.34 -14.76
C ALA A 372 -14.47 16.00 -16.12
N SER A 373 -13.50 16.01 -17.05
CA SER A 373 -13.60 16.63 -18.37
C SER A 373 -14.14 15.67 -19.43
N ILE A 374 -13.68 14.42 -19.46
CA ILE A 374 -14.10 13.39 -20.44
C ILE A 374 -15.62 13.18 -20.42
N LEU A 375 -16.24 13.27 -19.24
CA LEU A 375 -17.68 13.09 -19.08
C LEU A 375 -18.51 14.24 -19.68
N VAL A 376 -17.88 15.41 -19.85
CA VAL A 376 -18.43 16.53 -20.62
C VAL A 376 -18.31 16.16 -22.10
N ASP A 377 -17.10 15.96 -22.61
CA ASP A 377 -16.86 15.85 -24.06
C ASP A 377 -17.54 14.63 -24.71
N LYS A 378 -17.49 13.43 -24.09
CA LYS A 378 -18.12 12.22 -24.66
C LYS A 378 -19.64 12.30 -24.79
N ARG A 379 -20.31 13.05 -23.91
CA ARG A 379 -21.77 13.10 -23.86
C ARG A 379 -22.36 14.33 -24.58
N TYR A 380 -21.52 15.29 -24.98
CA TYR A 380 -21.87 16.29 -25.99
C TYR A 380 -21.86 15.70 -27.42
N CYS A 381 -21.10 14.62 -27.68
CA CYS A 381 -21.03 13.97 -29.00
C CYS A 381 -22.08 12.87 -29.25
N ALA A 382 -22.88 12.48 -28.24
CA ALA A 382 -23.78 11.32 -28.33
C ALA A 382 -25.26 11.66 -28.65
N GLY A 383 -25.57 12.92 -28.99
CA GLY A 383 -26.94 13.34 -29.33
C GLY A 383 -27.19 13.39 -30.84
N PRO A 384 -28.30 12.83 -31.38
CA PRO A 384 -28.72 13.10 -32.75
C PRO A 384 -29.00 14.60 -32.91
N THR A 385 -28.46 15.19 -33.98
CA THR A 385 -28.42 16.63 -34.29
C THR A 385 -29.77 17.30 -34.55
N GLN A 386 -30.90 16.65 -34.24
CA GLN A 386 -32.24 17.14 -34.61
C GLN A 386 -33.16 17.52 -33.43
N LEU A 387 -32.71 17.41 -32.18
CA LEU A 387 -33.45 17.97 -31.05
C LEU A 387 -32.48 18.74 -30.15
N ALA A 388 -32.69 20.05 -30.02
CA ALA A 388 -31.95 20.97 -29.17
C ALA A 388 -32.22 20.76 -27.66
N SER A 389 -32.35 19.50 -27.23
CA SER A 389 -32.50 19.08 -25.83
C SER A 389 -31.36 18.15 -25.36
N GLY A 390 -30.32 17.96 -26.18
CA GLY A 390 -29.20 17.04 -25.93
C GLY A 390 -28.06 17.57 -25.06
N SER A 391 -28.12 18.81 -24.55
CA SER A 391 -27.11 19.30 -23.61
C SER A 391 -27.36 18.70 -22.23
N ILE A 392 -26.39 17.93 -21.72
CA ILE A 392 -26.39 17.42 -20.33
C ILE A 392 -26.66 18.59 -19.38
N SER A 393 -27.57 18.40 -18.42
CA SER A 393 -27.76 19.41 -17.39
C SER A 393 -26.46 19.63 -16.63
N LEU A 394 -26.11 20.88 -16.35
CA LEU A 394 -24.96 21.23 -15.50
C LEU A 394 -24.95 20.43 -14.17
N ALA A 395 -26.13 20.08 -13.67
CA ALA A 395 -26.33 19.20 -12.51
C ALA A 395 -25.72 17.79 -12.70
N ALA A 396 -25.91 17.15 -13.85
CA ALA A 396 -25.34 15.83 -14.10
C ALA A 396 -23.81 15.89 -14.28
N ALA A 397 -23.28 16.94 -14.92
CA ALA A 397 -21.85 17.14 -15.08
C ALA A 397 -21.14 17.43 -13.73
N THR A 398 -21.79 18.19 -12.84
CA THR A 398 -21.28 18.43 -11.48
C THR A 398 -21.33 17.18 -10.59
N ILE A 399 -22.34 16.31 -10.73
CA ILE A 399 -22.37 15.00 -10.06
C ILE A 399 -21.19 14.13 -10.51
N ALA A 400 -20.92 14.07 -11.81
CA ALA A 400 -19.78 13.35 -12.37
C ALA A 400 -18.43 13.87 -11.86
N ALA A 401 -18.23 15.18 -11.85
CA ALA A 401 -17.04 15.81 -11.29
C ALA A 401 -16.88 15.51 -9.79
N ARG A 402 -17.99 15.50 -9.04
CA ARG A 402 -18.03 15.11 -7.63
C ARG A 402 -17.64 13.64 -7.43
N GLN A 403 -18.17 12.74 -8.24
CA GLN A 403 -17.85 11.32 -8.22
C GLN A 403 -16.35 11.08 -8.50
N SER A 404 -15.82 11.69 -9.56
CA SER A 404 -14.38 11.66 -9.89
C SER A 404 -13.52 12.13 -8.70
N ALA A 405 -13.84 13.29 -8.14
CA ALA A 405 -13.15 13.85 -6.98
C ALA A 405 -13.26 12.97 -5.72
N SER A 406 -14.42 12.34 -5.49
CA SER A 406 -14.63 11.43 -4.34
C SER A 406 -13.80 10.15 -4.46
N LEU A 407 -13.68 9.60 -5.66
CA LEU A 407 -12.82 8.45 -5.91
C LEU A 407 -11.35 8.82 -5.71
N GLY A 408 -10.90 9.93 -6.32
CA GLY A 408 -9.53 10.41 -6.16
C GLY A 408 -9.17 10.62 -4.68
N ALA A 409 -10.05 11.25 -3.91
CA ALA A 409 -9.84 11.46 -2.48
C ALA A 409 -9.74 10.12 -1.73
N SER A 410 -10.59 9.16 -2.06
CA SER A 410 -10.59 7.83 -1.44
C SER A 410 -9.29 7.07 -1.75
N LEU A 411 -8.88 7.01 -3.02
CA LEU A 411 -7.64 6.34 -3.43
C LEU A 411 -6.41 6.98 -2.78
N LEU A 412 -6.36 8.32 -2.72
CA LEU A 412 -5.27 9.05 -2.07
C LEU A 412 -5.23 8.79 -0.56
N CYS A 413 -6.37 8.76 0.11
CA CYS A 413 -6.44 8.52 1.56
C CYS A 413 -6.16 7.06 1.95
N VAL A 414 -6.55 6.09 1.14
CA VAL A 414 -6.29 4.65 1.39
C VAL A 414 -4.80 4.33 1.38
N THR A 415 -3.98 5.07 0.63
CA THR A 415 -2.51 4.95 0.73
C THR A 415 -1.95 5.34 2.11
N GLY A 416 -2.81 5.81 3.03
CA GLY A 416 -2.58 5.74 4.48
C GLY A 416 -1.72 6.85 5.06
N ASN A 417 -1.33 7.84 4.27
CA ASN A 417 -0.36 8.84 4.69
C ASN A 417 -1.00 10.23 4.75
N ALA A 418 -1.23 10.78 5.94
CA ALA A 418 -1.56 12.21 6.08
C ALA A 418 -0.49 13.14 5.45
N LYS A 419 0.71 12.62 5.18
CA LYS A 419 1.76 13.28 4.39
C LYS A 419 1.37 13.43 2.90
N THR A 420 0.66 12.48 2.28
CA THR A 420 0.22 12.62 0.87
C THR A 420 -0.78 13.75 0.71
N VAL A 421 -1.71 13.89 1.66
CA VAL A 421 -2.64 15.04 1.67
C VAL A 421 -1.90 16.35 1.92
N GLN A 422 -0.89 16.36 2.77
CA GLN A 422 -0.07 17.56 2.95
C GLN A 422 0.67 17.94 1.64
N VAL A 423 1.31 16.97 0.98
CA VAL A 423 1.96 17.14 -0.34
C VAL A 423 0.96 17.64 -1.38
N LEU A 424 -0.28 17.15 -1.37
CA LEU A 424 -1.33 17.60 -2.28
C LEU A 424 -1.58 19.12 -2.18
N PHE A 425 -1.68 19.64 -0.95
CA PHE A 425 -1.99 21.05 -0.68
C PHE A 425 -0.77 21.97 -0.80
N GLU A 426 0.41 21.51 -0.36
CA GLU A 426 1.62 22.33 -0.31
C GLU A 426 2.39 22.32 -1.64
N GLU A 427 2.32 21.22 -2.39
CA GLU A 427 3.13 21.04 -3.61
C GLU A 427 2.24 20.77 -4.84
N THR A 428 1.49 19.67 -4.85
CA THR A 428 0.88 19.14 -6.08
C THR A 428 -0.11 20.11 -6.73
N VAL A 429 -1.07 20.66 -5.96
CA VAL A 429 -2.08 21.59 -6.49
C VAL A 429 -1.47 22.94 -6.84
N PRO A 430 -0.67 23.59 -5.97
CA PRO A 430 0.04 24.82 -6.31
C PRO A 430 0.86 24.68 -7.60
N ILE A 431 1.69 23.64 -7.73
CA ILE A 431 2.53 23.39 -8.91
C ILE A 431 1.67 23.23 -10.17
N PHE A 432 0.55 22.50 -10.08
CA PHE A 432 -0.37 22.32 -11.21
C PHE A 432 -1.02 23.63 -11.71
N LEU A 433 -1.28 24.57 -10.79
CA LEU A 433 -1.91 25.86 -11.09
C LEU A 433 -0.91 26.90 -11.62
N LEU A 434 0.39 26.72 -11.40
CA LEU A 434 1.43 27.59 -11.91
C LEU A 434 1.63 27.45 -13.45
N PRO A 435 2.25 28.46 -14.10
CA PRO A 435 2.61 28.38 -15.52
C PRO A 435 3.53 27.19 -15.80
N SER A 436 3.24 26.44 -16.85
CA SER A 436 4.11 25.38 -17.37
C SER A 436 4.52 25.70 -18.81
N ASP A 437 5.75 25.37 -19.21
CA ASP A 437 6.29 25.60 -20.57
C ASP A 437 5.56 24.81 -21.67
N THR A 438 4.69 23.87 -21.29
CA THR A 438 3.89 23.09 -22.22
C THR A 438 2.69 23.90 -22.70
N LYS A 439 2.71 24.27 -24.00
CA LYS A 439 1.58 24.88 -24.70
C LYS A 439 0.32 24.03 -24.48
N ARG A 440 -0.57 24.47 -23.58
CA ARG A 440 -1.91 23.90 -23.40
C ARG A 440 -2.71 24.19 -24.66
N HIS A 441 -2.56 23.32 -25.66
CA HIS A 441 -3.28 23.43 -26.92
C HIS A 441 -4.77 23.11 -26.69
N GLN A 442 -5.61 23.98 -27.25
CA GLN A 442 -7.08 24.08 -27.11
C GLN A 442 -7.51 24.87 -25.87
N THR A 443 -8.16 26.02 -26.13
CA THR A 443 -8.93 26.75 -25.12
C THR A 443 -10.08 25.84 -24.68
N PRO A 444 -10.06 25.27 -23.47
CA PRO A 444 -11.16 24.44 -22.99
C PRO A 444 -12.46 25.25 -22.99
N SER A 445 -13.60 24.60 -23.21
CA SER A 445 -14.89 25.26 -23.03
C SER A 445 -15.00 25.82 -21.60
N SER A 446 -15.61 26.99 -21.43
CA SER A 446 -15.76 27.64 -20.11
C SER A 446 -16.38 26.71 -19.06
N ILE A 447 -17.31 25.84 -19.49
CA ILE A 447 -17.95 24.81 -18.65
C ILE A 447 -16.94 23.73 -18.21
N SER A 448 -16.06 23.27 -19.11
CA SER A 448 -15.00 22.32 -18.77
C SER A 448 -14.03 22.91 -17.73
N SER A 449 -13.63 24.17 -17.90
CA SER A 449 -12.79 24.88 -16.92
C SER A 449 -13.45 25.01 -15.54
N MET A 450 -14.74 25.36 -15.50
CA MET A 450 -15.53 25.43 -14.25
C MET A 450 -15.57 24.06 -13.55
N LEU A 451 -15.87 22.98 -14.27
CA LEU A 451 -15.96 21.63 -13.70
C LEU A 451 -14.61 21.12 -13.20
N LYS A 452 -13.51 21.44 -13.89
CA LYS A 452 -12.15 21.16 -13.39
C LYS A 452 -11.89 21.86 -12.07
N GLY A 453 -12.22 23.15 -11.97
CA GLY A 453 -12.07 23.92 -10.73
C GLY A 453 -12.89 23.33 -9.57
N TYR A 454 -14.15 22.98 -9.84
CA TYR A 454 -15.03 22.31 -8.89
C TYR A 454 -14.48 20.94 -8.45
N ALA A 455 -14.02 20.10 -9.38
CA ALA A 455 -13.45 18.79 -9.07
C ALA A 455 -12.21 18.90 -8.18
N ILE A 456 -11.27 19.82 -8.48
CA ILE A 456 -10.07 20.05 -7.66
C ILE A 456 -10.48 20.48 -6.24
N SER A 457 -11.41 21.44 -6.12
CA SER A 457 -11.84 21.91 -4.80
C SER A 457 -12.45 20.79 -3.95
N TYR A 458 -13.30 19.97 -4.55
CA TYR A 458 -13.99 18.87 -3.85
C TYR A 458 -13.02 17.75 -3.49
N PHE A 459 -12.07 17.45 -4.38
CA PHE A 459 -11.01 16.46 -4.15
C PHE A 459 -10.12 16.84 -2.97
N MET A 460 -9.64 18.09 -2.92
CA MET A 460 -8.82 18.57 -1.80
C MET A 460 -9.60 18.55 -0.48
N PHE A 461 -10.81 19.09 -0.47
CA PHE A 461 -11.64 19.15 0.73
C PHE A 461 -11.92 17.74 1.28
N LEU A 462 -12.35 16.81 0.43
CA LEU A 462 -12.59 15.42 0.84
C LEU A 462 -11.32 14.70 1.29
N SER A 463 -10.18 14.91 0.61
CA SER A 463 -8.91 14.29 1.01
C SER A 463 -8.50 14.72 2.42
N CYS A 464 -8.67 16.00 2.73
CA CYS A 464 -8.45 16.53 4.07
C CYS A 464 -9.46 15.97 5.09
N ALA A 465 -10.75 15.92 4.74
CA ALA A 465 -11.81 15.41 5.61
C ALA A 465 -11.65 13.92 5.96
N LEU A 466 -11.30 13.09 4.99
CA LEU A 466 -11.12 11.64 5.17
C LEU A 466 -9.93 11.33 6.10
N VAL A 467 -8.81 12.06 5.96
CA VAL A 467 -7.65 11.94 6.86
C VAL A 467 -7.92 12.47 8.26
N SER A 468 -8.88 13.38 8.41
CA SER A 468 -9.23 13.98 9.70
C SER A 468 -9.95 13.01 10.65
N GLY A 469 -10.37 11.84 10.16
CA GLY A 469 -11.19 10.91 10.95
C GLY A 469 -12.47 11.58 11.42
N PHE A 470 -13.11 12.39 10.55
CA PHE A 470 -14.30 13.22 10.82
C PHE A 470 -15.47 12.46 11.50
N TRP A 471 -15.42 11.12 11.56
CA TRP A 471 -16.41 10.25 12.20
C TRP A 471 -16.02 9.69 13.57
N ASP A 472 -14.83 10.00 14.09
CA ASP A 472 -14.34 9.41 15.34
C ASP A 472 -14.73 10.27 16.54
N ASN A 473 -15.52 9.73 17.46
CA ASN A 473 -16.13 10.50 18.55
C ASN A 473 -15.20 10.76 19.75
N SER A 474 -13.95 10.27 19.71
CA SER A 474 -12.99 10.37 20.81
C SER A 474 -12.40 11.79 20.94
N THR A 475 -12.41 12.34 22.16
CA THR A 475 -12.16 13.77 22.43
C THR A 475 -10.69 14.18 22.49
N SER A 476 -9.75 13.26 22.76
CA SER A 476 -8.31 13.58 22.90
C SER A 476 -7.55 13.59 21.56
N THR A 477 -7.90 12.70 20.63
CA THR A 477 -7.35 12.62 19.27
C THR A 477 -7.87 13.74 18.36
N LYS A 478 -9.08 14.27 18.62
CA LYS A 478 -9.70 15.38 17.87
C LYS A 478 -8.86 16.67 17.87
N LEU A 479 -8.18 16.99 18.97
CA LEU A 479 -7.46 18.27 19.07
C LEU A 479 -6.15 18.26 18.26
N GLY A 480 -5.43 17.14 18.29
CA GLY A 480 -4.19 16.96 17.55
C GLY A 480 -4.40 16.81 16.04
N THR A 481 -5.46 16.10 15.62
CA THR A 481 -5.78 15.96 14.20
C THR A 481 -6.23 17.30 13.64
N SER A 482 -7.24 17.93 14.26
CA SER A 482 -7.79 19.19 13.77
C SER A 482 -6.73 20.28 13.65
N GLN A 483 -5.78 20.39 14.59
CA GLN A 483 -4.68 21.34 14.50
C GLN A 483 -3.74 21.07 13.31
N ARG A 484 -3.48 19.79 12.98
CA ARG A 484 -2.68 19.41 11.80
C ARG A 484 -3.40 19.77 10.51
N GLN A 485 -4.70 19.50 10.41
CA GLN A 485 -5.47 19.82 9.20
C GLN A 485 -5.63 21.32 9.00
N ALA A 486 -5.80 22.05 10.09
CA ALA A 486 -5.89 23.50 10.03
C ALA A 486 -4.56 24.14 9.56
N ARG A 487 -3.39 23.52 9.83
CA ARG A 487 -2.10 23.90 9.21
C ARG A 487 -2.05 23.61 7.70
N ILE A 488 -2.52 22.45 7.25
CA ILE A 488 -2.57 22.08 5.83
C ILE A 488 -3.52 23.01 5.06
N VAL A 489 -4.67 23.37 5.65
CA VAL A 489 -5.60 24.33 5.06
C VAL A 489 -4.99 25.73 5.06
N ALA A 490 -4.31 26.13 6.14
CA ALA A 490 -3.65 27.42 6.23
C ALA A 490 -2.56 27.60 5.15
N SER A 491 -1.80 26.55 4.80
CA SER A 491 -0.79 26.64 3.73
C SER A 491 -1.44 26.95 2.38
N HIS A 492 -2.54 26.29 2.03
CA HIS A 492 -3.28 26.58 0.79
C HIS A 492 -3.97 27.96 0.81
N LEU A 493 -4.50 28.40 1.95
CA LEU A 493 -5.04 29.76 2.07
C LEU A 493 -3.96 30.83 1.92
N ASN A 494 -2.73 30.58 2.38
CA ASN A 494 -1.60 31.47 2.14
C ASN A 494 -1.25 31.53 0.65
N PHE A 495 -1.32 30.40 -0.07
CA PHE A 495 -1.15 30.37 -1.52
C PHE A 495 -2.24 31.21 -2.22
N ILE A 496 -3.52 31.01 -1.87
CA ILE A 496 -4.63 31.81 -2.42
C ILE A 496 -4.44 33.30 -2.14
N ALA A 497 -4.04 33.68 -0.93
CA ALA A 497 -3.75 35.07 -0.58
C ALA A 497 -2.61 35.66 -1.45
N GLY A 498 -1.54 34.90 -1.67
CA GLY A 498 -0.43 35.31 -2.52
C GLY A 498 -0.83 35.53 -3.99
N VAL A 499 -1.78 34.75 -4.50
CA VAL A 499 -2.36 34.97 -5.84
C VAL A 499 -3.20 36.25 -5.86
N PHE A 500 -4.07 36.47 -4.87
CA PHE A 500 -4.91 37.67 -4.82
C PHE A 500 -4.10 38.98 -4.72
N GLU A 501 -2.96 38.94 -4.04
CA GLU A 501 -2.03 40.08 -3.95
C GLU A 501 -1.17 40.27 -5.21
N GLY A 502 -1.27 39.38 -6.20
CA GLY A 502 -0.44 39.41 -7.41
C GLY A 502 1.01 38.98 -7.19
N ARG A 503 1.35 38.40 -6.03
CA ARG A 503 2.68 37.84 -5.76
C ARG A 503 2.94 36.53 -6.52
N ILE A 504 1.87 35.81 -6.85
CA ILE A 504 1.92 34.53 -7.57
C ILE A 504 1.14 34.69 -8.88
N VAL A 505 1.79 34.42 -10.01
CA VAL A 505 1.16 34.40 -11.34
C VAL A 505 0.70 32.98 -11.64
N LEU A 506 -0.56 32.83 -12.07
CA LEU A 506 -1.16 31.53 -12.40
C LEU A 506 -1.02 31.22 -13.89
N GLY A 507 -0.91 29.93 -14.21
CA GLY A 507 -0.93 29.38 -15.57
C GLY A 507 -2.25 28.71 -15.96
N CYS A 508 -3.23 28.66 -15.06
CA CYS A 508 -4.53 28.05 -15.29
C CYS A 508 -5.56 29.04 -15.84
N ASP A 509 -6.65 28.49 -16.38
CA ASP A 509 -7.77 29.28 -16.87
C ASP A 509 -8.42 30.10 -15.71
N PRO A 510 -8.73 31.39 -15.91
CA PRO A 510 -9.30 32.23 -14.85
C PRO A 510 -10.63 31.71 -14.29
N THR A 511 -11.47 31.06 -15.11
CA THR A 511 -12.76 30.50 -14.67
C THR A 511 -12.55 29.25 -13.82
N MET A 512 -11.55 28.42 -14.15
CA MET A 512 -11.14 27.28 -13.33
C MET A 512 -10.65 27.75 -11.95
N TRP A 513 -9.78 28.76 -11.92
CA TRP A 513 -9.26 29.33 -10.67
C TRP A 513 -10.37 29.91 -9.80
N LYS A 514 -11.21 30.79 -10.36
CA LYS A 514 -12.32 31.41 -9.63
C LYS A 514 -13.24 30.35 -9.04
N THR A 515 -13.61 29.33 -9.83
CA THR A 515 -14.48 28.24 -9.37
C THR A 515 -13.82 27.42 -8.26
N HIS A 516 -12.53 27.08 -8.40
CA HIS A 516 -11.79 26.35 -7.38
C HIS A 516 -11.81 27.08 -6.03
N VAL A 517 -11.45 28.36 -6.03
CA VAL A 517 -11.38 29.18 -4.81
C VAL A 517 -12.76 29.32 -4.17
N MET A 518 -13.78 29.70 -4.94
CA MET A 518 -15.13 29.88 -4.41
C MET A 518 -15.68 28.58 -3.80
N CYS A 519 -15.58 27.46 -4.52
CA CYS A 519 -16.10 26.19 -4.03
C CYS A 519 -15.32 25.67 -2.82
N PHE A 520 -13.99 25.80 -2.82
CA PHE A 520 -13.16 25.35 -1.71
C PHE A 520 -13.46 26.13 -0.42
N LEU A 521 -13.55 27.47 -0.51
CA LEU A 521 -13.85 28.33 0.63
C LEU A 521 -15.28 28.13 1.14
N ASP A 522 -16.28 27.98 0.26
CA ASP A 522 -17.66 27.68 0.65
C ASP A 522 -17.75 26.35 1.42
N MET A 523 -17.03 25.32 0.98
CA MET A 523 -16.96 24.04 1.71
C MET A 523 -16.29 24.18 3.08
N LEU A 524 -15.21 24.96 3.19
CA LEU A 524 -14.56 25.21 4.49
C LEU A 524 -15.49 25.94 5.47
N VAL A 525 -16.13 27.01 5.01
CA VAL A 525 -17.07 27.83 5.81
C VAL A 525 -18.25 26.99 6.30
N ARG A 526 -18.85 26.17 5.42
CA ARG A 526 -20.04 25.39 5.77
C ARG A 526 -19.77 24.14 6.58
N PHE A 527 -18.69 23.43 6.28
CA PHE A 527 -18.49 22.06 6.78
C PHE A 527 -17.28 21.89 7.69
N ALA A 528 -16.32 22.81 7.67
CA ALA A 528 -15.10 22.71 8.47
C ALA A 528 -14.63 24.05 9.06
N PRO A 529 -15.50 24.81 9.76
CA PRO A 529 -15.14 26.12 10.30
C PRO A 529 -13.99 26.06 11.31
N ALA A 530 -13.84 24.93 12.02
CA ALA A 530 -12.73 24.70 12.95
C ALA A 530 -11.34 24.68 12.28
N TRP A 531 -11.25 24.48 10.97
CA TRP A 531 -9.96 24.56 10.26
C TRP A 531 -9.57 26.00 9.94
N ILE A 532 -10.54 26.91 9.89
CA ILE A 532 -10.34 28.34 9.61
C ILE A 532 -9.81 29.06 10.85
N THR A 533 -10.27 28.68 12.05
CA THR A 533 -9.94 29.37 13.31
C THR A 533 -8.45 29.41 13.65
N SER A 534 -7.65 28.49 13.10
CA SER A 534 -6.20 28.46 13.33
C SER A 534 -5.37 29.23 12.30
N VAL A 535 -6.01 29.73 11.24
CA VAL A 535 -5.36 30.45 10.14
C VAL A 535 -4.99 31.85 10.61
N LYS A 536 -3.85 32.36 10.15
CA LYS A 536 -3.41 33.72 10.47
C LYS A 536 -4.47 34.73 9.99
N LEU A 537 -4.82 35.66 10.87
CA LEU A 537 -5.80 36.72 10.60
C LEU A 537 -5.42 37.57 9.38
N ASP A 538 -4.12 37.85 9.20
CA ASP A 538 -3.59 38.54 7.99
C ASP A 538 -3.93 37.80 6.69
N THR A 539 -3.80 36.47 6.68
CA THR A 539 -4.15 35.64 5.52
C THR A 539 -5.64 35.68 5.23
N LEU A 540 -6.48 35.56 6.26
CA LEU A 540 -7.94 35.63 6.12
C LEU A 540 -8.38 37.00 5.57
N GLN A 541 -7.75 38.08 6.02
CA GLN A 541 -8.00 39.43 5.50
C GLN A 541 -7.67 39.54 4.02
N LYS A 542 -6.49 39.08 3.59
CA LYS A 542 -6.07 39.11 2.19
C LYS A 542 -7.00 38.32 1.29
N VAL A 543 -7.40 37.12 1.71
CA VAL A 543 -8.39 36.29 0.99
C VAL A 543 -9.74 37.01 0.91
N SER A 544 -10.20 37.62 2.00
CA SER A 544 -11.48 38.34 2.04
C SER A 544 -11.50 39.55 1.09
N VAL A 545 -10.41 40.31 0.99
CA VAL A 545 -10.29 41.43 0.04
C VAL A 545 -10.34 40.92 -1.39
N GLY A 546 -9.64 39.82 -1.68
CA GLY A 546 -9.71 39.15 -2.98
C GLY A 546 -11.13 38.72 -3.36
N LEU A 547 -11.89 38.16 -2.42
CA LEU A 547 -13.30 37.78 -2.63
C LEU A 547 -14.21 38.99 -2.87
N ARG A 548 -14.00 40.10 -2.15
CA ARG A 548 -14.75 41.36 -2.39
C ARG A 548 -14.49 41.91 -3.78
N ASN A 549 -13.25 41.81 -4.28
CA ASN A 549 -12.91 42.18 -5.65
C ASN A 549 -13.61 41.31 -6.70
N TRP A 550 -14.09 40.12 -6.32
CA TRP A 550 -14.94 39.26 -7.14
C TRP A 550 -16.45 39.43 -6.87
N HIS A 551 -16.82 40.39 -6.02
CA HIS A 551 -18.17 40.66 -5.54
C HIS A 551 -18.82 39.54 -4.69
N GLU A 552 -17.99 38.68 -4.07
CA GLU A 552 -18.44 37.59 -3.19
C GLU A 552 -18.42 38.02 -1.71
N TYR A 553 -19.29 38.99 -1.38
CA TYR A 553 -19.30 39.63 -0.06
C TYR A 553 -19.72 38.68 1.07
N ASP A 554 -20.73 37.84 0.86
CA ASP A 554 -21.25 36.93 1.89
C ASP A 554 -20.20 35.91 2.33
N LEU A 555 -19.46 35.35 1.35
CA LEU A 555 -18.38 34.41 1.61
C LEU A 555 -17.18 35.09 2.28
N ALA A 556 -16.87 36.33 1.89
CA ALA A 556 -15.82 37.12 2.51
C ALA A 556 -16.12 37.44 3.97
N LEU A 557 -17.37 37.80 4.29
CA LEU A 557 -17.83 38.04 5.66
C LEU A 557 -17.80 36.76 6.49
N SER A 558 -18.39 35.68 5.98
CA SER A 558 -18.41 34.38 6.66
C SER A 558 -17.00 33.89 7.02
N LEU A 559 -16.04 34.06 6.11
CA LEU A 559 -14.64 33.66 6.34
C LEU A 559 -13.97 34.47 7.47
N LEU A 560 -14.30 35.76 7.60
CA LEU A 560 -13.75 36.62 8.65
C LEU A 560 -14.43 36.40 10.00
N GLU A 561 -15.71 36.05 10.03
CA GLU A 561 -16.41 35.71 11.28
C GLU A 561 -15.72 34.56 12.03
N PHE A 562 -15.20 33.58 11.30
CA PHE A 562 -14.42 32.48 11.89
C PHE A 562 -13.00 32.87 12.32
N GLY A 563 -12.50 34.03 11.90
CA GLY A 563 -11.21 34.61 12.33
C GLY A 563 -11.27 35.30 13.70
N GLY A 564 -12.45 35.42 14.31
CA GLY A 564 -12.69 36.03 15.62
C GLY A 564 -12.97 37.54 15.56
N ILE A 565 -13.31 38.12 16.73
CA ILE A 565 -13.80 39.51 16.85
C ILE A 565 -12.81 40.54 16.26
N GLY A 566 -11.51 40.35 16.45
CA GLY A 566 -10.49 41.24 15.88
C GLY A 566 -10.39 41.22 14.34
N ALA A 567 -10.92 40.17 13.69
CA ALA A 567 -11.04 40.13 12.24
C ALA A 567 -12.23 40.97 11.77
N ILE A 568 -13.32 40.98 12.55
CA ILE A 568 -14.56 41.73 12.30
C ILE A 568 -14.39 43.23 12.56
N GLU A 569 -13.65 43.64 13.59
CA GLU A 569 -13.43 45.06 13.89
C GLU A 569 -12.71 45.80 12.74
N LYS A 570 -11.72 45.16 12.10
CA LYS A 570 -11.08 45.72 10.90
C LYS A 570 -11.97 45.73 9.65
N ILE A 571 -13.08 44.97 9.63
CA ILE A 571 -14.08 45.04 8.56
C ILE A 571 -14.80 46.39 8.62
N VAL A 572 -15.18 46.81 9.83
CA VAL A 572 -15.87 48.09 10.06
C VAL A 572 -15.00 49.26 9.62
N GLU A 573 -13.68 49.20 9.85
CA GLU A 573 -12.74 50.22 9.36
C GLU A 573 -12.58 50.22 7.83
N SER A 574 -12.76 49.08 7.16
CA SER A 574 -12.65 48.95 5.68
C SER A 574 -13.93 49.32 4.90
N PHE A 575 -15.04 49.50 5.59
CA PHE A 575 -16.32 49.94 5.01
C PHE A 575 -16.44 51.47 4.94
N PHE A 576 -15.50 52.22 5.55
CA PHE A 576 -15.45 53.68 5.57
C PHE A 576 -14.30 54.24 4.73
#